data_AF-A0A9E1IE42-F1
#
_entry.id   AF-A0A9E1IE42-F1
#
_cell.length_a   1.000
_cell.length_b   1.000
_cell.length_c   1.000
_cell.angle_alpha   90.00
_cell.angle_beta   90.00
_cell.angle_gamma   90.00
#
_symmetry.space_group_name_H-M   'P 1'
#
loop_
_entity.id
_entity.type
_entity.pdbx_description
1 polymer ?
#
loop_
_entity_poly.entity_id
_entity_poly.type
_entity_poly.pdbx_seq_one_letter_code
_entity_poly.pdbx_strand_id
1 'polypeptide(L)'
;MIWEDDTFPPLQRARALVEALDSRGSVKRLGAWLDDHGDERLIVALVQLAVDNGAEADSDLPGKKLLRRARGREEESRRRLNPIRRDEFFECLQCGAPVSPHGRTARDHCPFCLYSLHVDIVPGDRAADCGGLLEPVEVEFRGSRAVICYQCLKCGERKVNQAILDGEPADSWESIMALSAAQ
;
A
#
# COMPACT_ATOMS: atom_id res chain seq x y z
N MET A 1 -13.57 12.54 31.17
CA MET A 1 -12.74 12.42 29.95
C MET A 1 -11.66 13.50 29.98
N ILE A 2 -10.49 13.31 29.37
CA ILE A 2 -9.39 14.32 29.34
C ILE A 2 -9.87 15.73 28.92
N TRP A 3 -10.97 15.79 28.16
CA TRP A 3 -11.57 17.04 27.71
C TRP A 3 -12.29 17.86 28.80
N GLU A 4 -12.77 17.24 29.88
CA GLU A 4 -13.48 17.94 30.97
C GLU A 4 -12.51 18.64 31.94
N ASP A 5 -11.20 18.46 31.74
CA ASP A 5 -10.16 19.02 32.59
C ASP A 5 -9.65 20.35 32.03
N ASP A 6 -10.16 21.46 32.55
CA ASP A 6 -9.83 22.84 32.15
C ASP A 6 -8.43 23.31 32.59
N THR A 7 -7.60 22.44 33.20
CA THR A 7 -6.23 22.81 33.55
C THR A 7 -5.30 22.93 32.35
N PHE A 8 -5.69 22.42 31.17
CA PHE A 8 -4.87 22.45 29.95
C PHE A 8 -5.55 23.27 28.83
N PRO A 9 -4.78 24.01 28.02
CA PRO A 9 -5.31 24.72 26.86
C PRO A 9 -6.06 23.80 25.90
N PRO A 10 -7.17 24.26 25.28
CA PRO A 10 -7.98 23.46 24.35
C PRO A 10 -7.17 22.75 23.25
N LEU A 11 -6.20 23.45 22.65
CA LEU A 11 -5.34 22.90 21.59
C LEU A 11 -4.45 21.75 22.10
N GLN A 12 -3.93 21.83 23.33
CA GLN A 12 -3.12 20.78 23.93
C GLN A 12 -3.97 19.53 24.21
N ARG A 13 -5.20 19.70 24.71
CA ARG A 13 -6.13 18.59 24.93
C ARG A 13 -6.55 17.95 23.61
N ALA A 14 -6.86 18.75 22.59
CA ALA A 14 -7.20 18.28 21.26
C ALA A 14 -6.06 17.45 20.64
N ARG A 15 -4.81 17.92 20.78
CA ARG A 15 -3.62 17.18 20.34
C ARG A 15 -3.49 15.83 21.04
N ALA A 16 -3.56 15.80 22.36
CA ALA A 16 -3.47 14.55 23.13
C ALA A 16 -4.58 13.55 22.75
N LEU A 17 -5.80 14.05 22.55
CA LEU A 17 -6.95 13.27 22.12
C LEU A 17 -6.74 12.67 20.71
N VAL A 18 -6.18 13.44 19.79
CA VAL A 18 -5.87 13.00 18.43
C VAL A 18 -4.70 12.01 18.39
N GLU A 19 -3.66 12.22 19.22
CA GLU A 19 -2.51 11.32 19.35
C GLU A 19 -2.91 9.94 19.91
N ALA A 20 -3.90 9.90 20.80
CA ALA A 20 -4.46 8.66 21.33
C ALA A 20 -5.27 7.83 20.31
N LEU A 21 -5.55 8.37 19.10
CA LEU A 21 -6.28 7.65 18.05
C LEU A 21 -5.36 6.68 17.30
N ASP A 22 -5.35 5.44 17.77
CA ASP A 22 -4.54 4.32 17.29
C ASP A 22 -5.10 3.54 16.09
N SER A 23 -6.39 3.70 15.76
CA SER A 23 -7.10 2.78 14.86
C SER A 23 -8.23 3.45 14.10
N ARG A 24 -8.64 2.83 12.98
CA ARG A 24 -9.84 3.28 12.24
C ARG A 24 -11.10 3.25 13.11
N GLY A 25 -11.16 2.31 14.05
CA GLY A 25 -12.26 2.15 14.99
C GLY A 25 -12.32 3.28 16.03
N SER A 26 -11.19 3.66 16.64
CA SER A 26 -11.15 4.76 17.61
C SER A 26 -11.54 6.09 16.97
N VAL A 27 -11.06 6.38 15.76
CA VAL A 27 -11.47 7.57 14.98
C VAL A 27 -12.97 7.59 14.71
N LYS A 28 -13.57 6.44 14.36
CA LYS A 28 -15.01 6.36 14.07
C LYS A 28 -15.85 6.64 15.32
N ARG A 29 -15.50 6.01 16.45
CA ARG A 29 -16.23 6.17 17.71
C ARG A 29 -16.16 7.61 18.23
N LEU A 30 -14.97 8.18 18.25
CA LEU A 30 -14.80 9.55 18.72
C LEU A 30 -15.42 10.58 17.77
N GLY A 31 -15.33 10.34 16.46
CA GLY A 31 -15.99 11.19 15.46
C GLY A 31 -17.50 11.26 15.68
N ALA A 32 -18.16 10.11 15.88
CA ALA A 32 -19.59 10.07 16.18
C ALA A 32 -19.92 10.76 17.51
N TRP A 33 -19.08 10.57 18.53
CA TRP A 33 -19.24 11.28 19.80
C TRP A 33 -19.14 12.80 19.64
N LEU A 34 -18.19 13.30 18.82
CA LEU A 34 -18.06 14.73 18.51
C LEU A 34 -19.29 15.28 17.78
N ASP A 35 -19.86 14.51 16.85
CA ASP A 35 -21.06 14.94 16.11
C ASP A 35 -22.26 15.16 17.05
N ASP A 36 -22.38 14.33 18.10
CA ASP A 36 -23.52 14.37 19.04
C ASP A 36 -23.26 15.23 20.30
N HIS A 37 -21.99 15.35 20.74
CA HIS A 37 -21.62 15.88 22.06
C HIS A 37 -20.44 16.85 22.03
N GLY A 38 -19.81 17.11 20.88
CA GLY A 38 -18.65 17.98 20.77
C GLY A 38 -19.02 19.44 21.06
N ASP A 39 -18.35 20.06 22.03
CA ASP A 39 -18.54 21.48 22.30
C ASP A 39 -17.70 22.38 21.36
N GLU A 40 -18.10 23.65 21.27
CA GLU A 40 -17.47 24.65 20.41
C GLU A 40 -15.96 24.79 20.66
N ARG A 41 -15.52 24.71 21.93
CA ARG A 41 -14.09 24.87 22.28
C ARG A 41 -13.27 23.71 21.72
N LEU A 42 -13.79 22.49 21.78
CA LEU A 42 -13.12 21.31 21.22
C LEU A 42 -13.07 21.37 19.70
N ILE A 43 -14.20 21.72 19.08
CA ILE A 43 -14.31 21.81 17.62
C ILE A 43 -13.33 22.86 17.09
N VAL A 44 -13.29 24.07 17.67
CA VAL A 44 -12.34 25.12 17.28
C VAL A 44 -10.89 24.67 17.48
N ALA A 45 -10.58 24.00 18.58
CA ALA A 45 -9.23 23.49 18.84
C ALA A 45 -8.81 22.41 17.82
N LEU A 46 -9.74 21.53 17.42
CA LEU A 46 -9.50 20.53 16.39
C LEU A 46 -9.37 21.14 14.99
N VAL A 47 -10.13 22.19 14.69
CA VAL A 47 -10.00 22.96 13.44
C VAL A 47 -8.62 23.62 13.38
N GLN A 48 -8.20 24.29 14.45
CA GLN A 48 -6.87 24.88 14.53
C GLN A 48 -5.78 23.82 14.33
N LEU A 49 -5.90 22.67 15.01
CA LEU A 49 -4.95 21.57 14.85
C LEU A 49 -4.93 21.01 13.42
N ALA A 50 -6.07 20.96 12.72
CA ALA A 50 -6.13 20.56 11.32
C ALA A 50 -5.41 21.56 10.41
N VAL A 51 -5.63 22.87 10.63
CA VAL A 51 -4.95 23.95 9.89
C VAL A 51 -3.43 23.92 10.15
N ASP A 52 -3.01 23.71 11.40
CA ASP A 52 -1.59 23.57 11.77
C ASP A 52 -0.92 22.38 11.04
N ASN A 53 -1.69 21.34 10.70
CA ASN A 53 -1.24 20.20 9.91
C ASN A 53 -1.36 20.41 8.39
N GLY A 54 -1.67 21.63 7.94
CA GLY A 54 -1.78 21.97 6.51
C GLY A 54 -3.06 21.51 5.83
N ALA A 55 -4.10 21.14 6.60
CA ALA A 55 -5.40 20.74 6.06
C ALA A 55 -6.40 21.90 6.11
N GLU A 56 -7.21 22.06 5.05
CA GLU A 56 -8.38 22.93 5.07
C GLU A 56 -9.45 22.35 5.98
N ALA A 57 -9.87 23.10 7.01
CA ALA A 57 -10.91 22.69 7.92
C ALA A 57 -11.76 23.85 8.44
N ASP A 58 -13.03 23.55 8.71
CA ASP A 58 -14.01 24.41 9.34
C ASP A 58 -14.77 23.62 10.42
N SER A 59 -15.59 24.32 11.19
CA SER A 59 -16.39 23.75 12.28
C SER A 59 -17.55 22.88 11.81
N ASP A 60 -17.95 22.98 10.54
CA ASP A 60 -19.11 22.28 9.99
C ASP A 60 -18.76 20.87 9.48
N LEU A 61 -17.48 20.51 9.53
CA LEU A 61 -17.03 19.18 9.17
C LEU A 61 -17.59 18.13 10.13
N PRO A 62 -18.03 16.98 9.60
CA PRO A 62 -18.31 15.81 10.42
C PRO A 62 -17.08 15.47 11.29
N GLY A 63 -17.29 15.16 12.56
CA GLY A 63 -16.24 14.94 13.55
C GLY A 63 -15.22 13.91 13.09
N LYS A 64 -15.66 12.85 12.40
CA LYS A 64 -14.75 11.87 11.77
C LYS A 64 -13.80 12.50 10.75
N LYS A 65 -14.27 13.44 9.92
CA LYS A 65 -13.48 14.13 8.89
C LYS A 65 -12.55 15.16 9.53
N LEU A 66 -13.04 15.89 10.54
CA LEU A 66 -12.25 16.82 11.33
C LEU A 66 -11.07 16.12 12.04
N LEU A 67 -11.34 15.00 12.74
CA LEU A 67 -10.29 14.18 13.37
C LEU A 67 -9.25 13.66 12.37
N ARG A 68 -9.67 13.26 11.15
CA ARG A 68 -8.74 12.80 10.12
C ARG A 68 -7.77 13.90 9.68
N ARG A 69 -8.28 15.12 9.53
CA ARG A 69 -7.49 16.30 9.17
C ARG A 69 -6.56 16.73 10.32
N ALA A 70 -7.08 16.75 11.54
CA ALA A 70 -6.32 17.05 12.74
C ALA A 70 -5.20 16.02 13.04
N ARG A 71 -5.27 14.80 12.50
CA ARG A 71 -4.18 13.81 12.59
C ARG A 71 -2.99 14.12 11.68
N GLY A 72 -3.14 15.00 10.68
CA GLY A 72 -2.06 15.35 9.75
C GLY A 72 -1.54 14.20 8.89
N ARG A 73 -2.29 13.09 8.75
CA ARG A 73 -1.88 11.91 7.98
C ARG A 73 -2.48 11.85 6.57
N GLU A 74 -2.92 12.99 6.02
CA GLU A 74 -3.58 12.99 4.71
C GLU A 74 -2.65 12.51 3.59
N GLU A 75 -1.42 13.02 3.52
CA GLU A 75 -0.45 12.61 2.50
C GLU A 75 -0.10 11.12 2.60
N GLU A 76 0.18 10.64 3.82
CA GLU A 76 0.41 9.21 4.07
C GLU A 76 -0.80 8.37 3.64
N SER A 77 -2.02 8.84 3.94
CA SER A 77 -3.25 8.14 3.56
C SER A 77 -3.53 8.13 2.05
N ARG A 78 -2.99 9.11 1.31
CA ARG A 78 -3.07 9.19 -0.16
C ARG A 78 -2.06 8.26 -0.83
N ARG A 79 -0.99 7.86 -0.13
CA ARG A 79 -0.05 6.84 -0.65
C ARG A 79 -0.81 5.53 -0.81
N ARG A 80 -0.94 5.08 -2.05
CA ARG A 80 -1.47 3.76 -2.33
C ARG A 80 -0.47 2.74 -1.80
N LEU A 81 -0.96 1.76 -1.05
CA LEU A 81 -0.20 0.58 -0.63
C LEU A 81 -0.83 -0.72 -1.19
N ASN A 82 -2.06 -0.61 -1.72
CA ASN A 82 -2.80 -1.75 -2.22
C ASN A 82 -2.46 -2.01 -3.70
N PRO A 83 -2.24 -3.28 -4.09
CA PRO A 83 -2.07 -3.68 -5.48
C PRO A 83 -3.17 -3.18 -6.40
N ILE A 84 -2.81 -2.87 -7.64
CA ILE A 84 -3.73 -2.62 -8.75
C ILE A 84 -3.76 -3.90 -9.58
N ARG A 85 -4.95 -4.48 -9.77
CA ARG A 85 -5.08 -5.63 -10.67
C ARG A 85 -4.84 -5.17 -12.10
N ARG A 86 -3.69 -5.56 -12.66
CA ARG A 86 -3.28 -5.29 -14.04
C ARG A 86 -2.81 -6.59 -14.68
N ASP A 87 -3.61 -7.11 -15.60
CA ASP A 87 -3.34 -8.33 -16.33
C ASP A 87 -3.45 -8.02 -17.82
N GLU A 88 -2.30 -7.75 -18.43
CA GLU A 88 -2.19 -7.15 -19.76
C GLU A 88 -1.18 -7.95 -20.58
N PHE A 89 -1.32 -7.85 -21.90
CA PHE A 89 -0.34 -8.42 -22.81
C PHE A 89 1.02 -7.71 -22.68
N PHE A 90 2.11 -8.46 -22.77
CA PHE A 90 3.45 -7.89 -22.94
C PHE A 90 4.37 -8.84 -23.72
N GLU A 91 5.41 -8.26 -24.32
CA GLU A 91 6.52 -9.02 -24.89
C GLU A 91 7.63 -9.15 -23.85
N CYS A 92 8.10 -10.37 -23.61
CA CYS A 92 9.17 -10.58 -22.66
C CYS A 92 10.48 -9.99 -23.20
N LEU A 93 11.05 -9.02 -22.48
CA LEU A 93 12.31 -8.39 -22.86
C LEU A 93 13.54 -9.31 -22.75
N GLN A 94 13.43 -10.47 -22.09
CA GLN A 94 14.52 -11.44 -21.97
C GLN A 94 14.50 -12.49 -23.09
N CYS A 95 13.36 -13.15 -23.34
CA CYS A 95 13.27 -14.24 -24.32
C CYS A 95 12.47 -13.90 -25.58
N GLY A 96 11.87 -12.71 -25.66
CA GLY A 96 11.05 -12.27 -26.79
C GLY A 96 9.67 -12.90 -26.88
N ALA A 97 9.31 -13.80 -25.95
CA ALA A 97 8.02 -14.49 -26.01
C ALA A 97 6.84 -13.52 -25.77
N PRO A 98 5.77 -13.60 -26.58
CA PRO A 98 4.53 -12.90 -26.31
C PRO A 98 3.80 -13.53 -25.11
N VAL A 99 3.38 -12.71 -24.16
CA VAL A 99 2.69 -13.16 -22.95
C VAL A 99 1.28 -12.56 -22.94
N SER A 100 0.28 -13.42 -23.13
CA SER A 100 -1.12 -13.04 -23.03
C SER A 100 -1.54 -12.84 -21.56
N PRO A 101 -2.58 -12.02 -21.29
CA PRO A 101 -3.21 -11.96 -19.98
C PRO A 101 -3.61 -13.35 -19.49
N HIS A 102 -3.40 -13.64 -18.20
CA HIS A 102 -3.74 -14.94 -17.63
C HIS A 102 -5.25 -15.10 -17.36
N GLY A 103 -5.99 -13.99 -17.28
CA GLY A 103 -7.44 -13.95 -17.05
C GLY A 103 -7.85 -14.09 -15.59
N ARG A 104 -7.14 -14.91 -14.79
CA ARG A 104 -7.45 -15.14 -13.37
C ARG A 104 -6.59 -14.30 -12.42
N THR A 105 -5.29 -14.28 -12.64
CA THR A 105 -4.31 -13.55 -11.81
C THR A 105 -3.65 -12.44 -12.63
N ALA A 106 -3.08 -11.43 -11.94
CA ALA A 106 -2.26 -10.42 -12.59
C ALA A 106 -0.86 -11.00 -12.81
N ARG A 107 -0.49 -11.23 -14.08
CA ARG A 107 0.82 -11.73 -14.47
C ARG A 107 1.75 -10.57 -14.82
N ASP A 108 2.91 -10.52 -14.18
CA ASP A 108 3.95 -9.50 -14.40
C ASP A 108 5.30 -10.06 -14.83
N HIS A 109 5.41 -11.39 -14.94
CA HIS A 109 6.60 -12.11 -15.35
C HIS A 109 6.27 -13.11 -16.45
N CYS A 110 7.27 -13.39 -17.28
CA CYS A 110 7.14 -14.33 -18.38
C CYS A 110 6.93 -15.75 -17.84
N PRO A 111 5.90 -16.50 -18.26
CA PRO A 111 5.69 -17.87 -17.80
C PRO A 111 6.83 -18.80 -18.21
N PHE A 112 7.59 -18.46 -19.26
CA PHE A 112 8.62 -19.33 -19.82
C PHE A 112 9.98 -19.14 -19.16
N CYS A 113 10.49 -17.90 -19.10
CA CYS A 113 11.81 -17.62 -18.52
C CYS A 113 11.74 -17.00 -17.12
N LEU A 114 10.54 -16.72 -16.61
CA LEU A 114 10.28 -16.10 -15.30
C LEU A 114 10.78 -14.66 -15.16
N TYR A 115 11.51 -14.09 -16.12
CA TYR A 115 11.92 -12.68 -16.04
C TYR A 115 10.73 -11.72 -16.01
N SER A 116 10.90 -10.64 -15.24
CA SER A 116 9.96 -9.55 -15.10
C SER A 116 10.62 -8.20 -15.41
N LEU A 117 9.91 -7.09 -15.20
CA LEU A 117 10.38 -5.74 -15.41
C LEU A 117 10.11 -4.87 -14.19
N HIS A 118 11.11 -4.12 -13.74
CA HIS A 118 11.01 -3.24 -12.60
C HIS A 118 10.32 -1.92 -12.97
N VAL A 119 8.99 -1.95 -13.01
CA VAL A 119 8.15 -0.76 -13.31
C VAL A 119 7.15 -0.44 -12.21
N ASP A 120 6.99 -1.29 -11.19
CA ASP A 120 6.01 -1.08 -10.13
C ASP A 120 6.67 -0.61 -8.83
N ILE A 121 6.11 0.38 -8.14
CA ILE A 121 6.42 0.66 -6.73
C ILE A 121 5.48 -0.19 -5.85
N VAL A 122 4.19 -0.10 -6.14
CA VAL A 122 3.14 -1.01 -5.66
C VAL A 122 2.71 -1.90 -6.82
N PRO A 123 2.49 -3.22 -6.62
CA PRO A 123 2.17 -4.12 -7.72
C PRO A 123 1.05 -3.59 -8.64
N GLY A 124 1.35 -3.49 -9.94
CA GLY A 124 0.44 -3.01 -11.00
C GLY A 124 0.35 -1.50 -11.22
N ASP A 125 1.03 -0.67 -10.43
CA ASP A 125 0.95 0.80 -10.53
C ASP A 125 1.77 1.41 -11.66
N ARG A 126 2.76 0.69 -12.19
CA ARG A 126 3.69 1.17 -13.23
C ARG A 126 4.38 2.49 -12.86
N ALA A 127 4.57 2.77 -11.57
CA ALA A 127 5.07 4.05 -11.07
C ALA A 127 6.59 4.10 -10.82
N ALA A 128 7.33 3.00 -11.02
CA ALA A 128 8.78 2.98 -10.83
C ALA A 128 9.52 3.41 -12.11
N ASP A 129 10.38 4.43 -11.99
CA ASP A 129 11.21 4.95 -13.08
C ASP A 129 12.42 4.05 -13.43
N CYS A 130 12.54 2.87 -12.81
CA CYS A 130 13.71 2.01 -12.98
C CYS A 130 13.74 1.39 -14.38
N GLY A 131 12.72 0.63 -14.76
CA GLY A 131 12.65 -0.07 -16.04
C GLY A 131 13.72 -1.15 -16.24
N GLY A 132 14.42 -1.57 -15.17
CA GLY A 132 15.43 -2.63 -15.24
C GLY A 132 14.81 -4.02 -15.28
N LEU A 133 15.43 -4.95 -16.00
CA LEU A 133 15.05 -6.36 -15.96
C LEU A 133 15.13 -6.90 -14.53
N LEU A 134 14.10 -7.64 -14.13
CA LEU A 134 14.07 -8.39 -12.88
C LEU A 134 14.45 -9.83 -13.20
N GLU A 135 15.69 -10.18 -12.87
CA GLU A 135 16.20 -11.54 -13.00
C GLU A 135 15.65 -12.39 -11.85
N PRO A 136 15.02 -13.54 -12.12
CA PRO A 136 14.68 -14.51 -11.09
C PRO A 136 15.96 -15.15 -10.56
N VAL A 137 16.20 -15.08 -9.25
CA VAL A 137 17.46 -15.51 -8.63
C VAL A 137 17.32 -16.70 -7.68
N GLU A 138 16.15 -16.88 -7.07
CA GLU A 138 15.87 -17.98 -6.14
C GLU A 138 14.36 -18.26 -6.13
N VAL A 139 13.97 -19.43 -5.65
CA VAL A 139 12.57 -19.78 -5.38
C VAL A 139 12.42 -20.35 -3.98
N GLU A 140 11.38 -19.92 -3.27
CA GLU A 140 11.00 -20.43 -1.96
C GLU A 140 9.65 -21.19 -2.07
N PHE A 141 9.65 -22.45 -1.64
CA PHE A 141 8.42 -23.25 -1.59
C PHE A 141 7.76 -23.13 -0.21
N ARG A 142 6.51 -22.67 -0.19
CA ARG A 142 5.69 -22.50 1.01
C ARG A 142 4.40 -23.33 0.87
N GLY A 143 4.48 -24.59 1.26
CA GLY A 143 3.39 -25.56 1.07
C GLY A 143 3.12 -25.77 -0.42
N SER A 144 1.91 -25.45 -0.88
CA SER A 144 1.53 -25.57 -2.30
C SER A 144 1.88 -24.33 -3.15
N ARG A 145 2.55 -23.32 -2.58
CA ARG A 145 2.93 -22.09 -3.29
C ARG A 145 4.43 -22.08 -3.56
N ALA A 146 4.81 -21.56 -4.71
CA ALA A 146 6.19 -21.19 -5.01
C ALA A 146 6.28 -19.65 -5.08
N VAL A 147 7.27 -19.08 -4.41
CA VAL A 147 7.55 -17.65 -4.41
C VAL A 147 8.88 -17.44 -5.08
N ILE A 148 8.89 -16.75 -6.22
CA ILE A 148 10.09 -16.41 -6.96
C ILE A 148 10.64 -15.10 -6.39
N CYS A 149 11.91 -15.09 -6.03
CA CYS A 149 12.60 -13.86 -5.69
C CYS A 149 13.38 -13.36 -6.91
N TYR A 150 13.38 -12.06 -7.07
CA TYR A 150 13.95 -11.33 -8.18
C TYR A 150 15.02 -10.38 -7.71
N GLN A 151 16.04 -10.17 -8.52
CA GLN A 151 17.00 -9.08 -8.38
C GLN A 151 16.95 -8.18 -9.62
N CYS A 152 16.79 -6.87 -9.41
CA CYS A 152 16.83 -5.93 -10.50
C CYS A 152 18.26 -5.75 -11.02
N LEU A 153 18.48 -6.04 -12.30
CA LEU A 153 19.79 -5.92 -12.94
C LEU A 153 20.28 -4.46 -13.06
N LYS A 154 19.37 -3.48 -12.91
CA LYS A 154 19.70 -2.05 -13.01
C LYS A 154 19.98 -1.39 -11.66
N CYS A 155 19.12 -1.59 -10.66
CA CYS A 155 19.24 -0.93 -9.35
C CYS A 155 19.60 -1.87 -8.19
N GLY A 156 19.64 -3.19 -8.41
CA GLY A 156 19.95 -4.19 -7.39
C GLY A 156 18.83 -4.50 -6.40
N GLU A 157 17.67 -3.82 -6.48
CA GLU A 157 16.53 -4.06 -5.58
C GLU A 157 16.01 -5.50 -5.70
N ARG A 158 15.71 -6.11 -4.55
CA ARG A 158 15.07 -7.43 -4.48
C ARG A 158 13.56 -7.30 -4.40
N LYS A 159 12.85 -8.09 -5.21
CA LYS A 159 11.38 -8.21 -5.19
C LYS A 159 10.97 -9.67 -5.14
N VAL A 160 9.74 -9.93 -4.73
CA VAL A 160 9.18 -11.29 -4.73
C VAL A 160 7.85 -11.29 -5.45
N ASN A 161 7.57 -12.37 -6.18
CA ASN A 161 6.24 -12.63 -6.70
C ASN A 161 5.90 -14.12 -6.62
N GLN A 162 4.62 -14.44 -6.49
CA GLN A 162 4.14 -15.81 -6.46
C GLN A 162 4.11 -16.39 -7.89
N ALA A 163 4.63 -17.60 -8.04
CA ALA A 163 4.49 -18.36 -9.28
C ALA A 163 3.04 -18.83 -9.47
N ILE A 164 2.63 -18.92 -10.73
CA ILE A 164 1.35 -19.44 -11.20
C ILE A 164 1.56 -20.91 -11.61
N LEU A 165 1.18 -21.84 -10.75
CA LEU A 165 1.41 -23.27 -10.95
C LEU A 165 0.27 -23.98 -11.73
N ASP A 166 -0.84 -23.28 -11.96
CA ASP A 166 -2.03 -23.81 -12.64
C ASP A 166 -2.63 -22.79 -13.60
N GLY A 167 -3.32 -23.27 -14.64
CA GLY A 167 -3.93 -22.44 -15.69
C GLY A 167 -3.10 -22.37 -16.95
N GLU A 168 -3.55 -21.53 -17.89
CA GLU A 168 -2.97 -21.41 -19.22
C GLU A 168 -2.68 -19.94 -19.56
N PRO A 169 -1.39 -19.57 -19.74
CA PRO A 169 -0.20 -20.35 -19.44
C PRO A 169 0.09 -20.38 -17.93
N ALA A 170 0.42 -21.56 -17.40
CA ALA A 170 1.12 -21.71 -16.12
C ALA A 170 2.61 -21.39 -16.29
N ASP A 171 3.30 -21.16 -15.19
CA ASP A 171 4.75 -20.96 -15.17
C ASP A 171 5.49 -22.27 -15.44
N SER A 172 6.58 -22.17 -16.19
CA SER A 172 7.45 -23.28 -16.54
C SER A 172 8.01 -23.91 -15.27
N TRP A 173 7.60 -25.15 -15.00
CA TRP A 173 8.12 -25.92 -13.88
C TRP A 173 9.63 -26.14 -13.99
N GLU A 174 10.15 -26.32 -15.20
CA GLU A 174 11.59 -26.44 -15.47
C GLU A 174 12.34 -25.19 -15.01
N SER A 175 11.85 -24.01 -15.41
CA SER A 175 12.45 -22.72 -15.05
C SER A 175 12.39 -22.47 -13.54
N ILE A 176 11.29 -22.87 -12.90
CA ILE A 176 11.15 -22.80 -11.44
C ILE A 176 12.19 -23.69 -10.75
N MET A 177 12.33 -24.94 -11.21
CA MET A 177 13.25 -25.90 -10.59
C MET A 177 14.71 -25.51 -10.79
N ALA A 178 15.06 -24.88 -11.91
CA ALA A 178 16.40 -24.36 -12.15
C ALA A 178 16.83 -23.33 -11.08
N LEU A 179 15.90 -22.53 -10.54
CA LEU A 179 16.16 -21.56 -9.47
C LEU A 179 16.36 -22.21 -8.10
N SER A 180 15.79 -23.40 -7.88
CA SER A 180 15.95 -24.16 -6.64
C SER A 180 17.32 -24.84 -6.57
N ALA A 181 17.84 -25.27 -7.73
CA ALA A 181 19.12 -25.96 -7.83
C ALA A 181 20.35 -25.04 -7.75
N ALA A 182 20.16 -23.73 -7.78
CA ALA A 182 21.25 -22.73 -7.74
C ALA A 182 21.63 -22.28 -6.31
N GLN A 183 21.07 -22.92 -5.27
CA GLN A 183 21.33 -22.65 -3.85
C GLN A 183 22.47 -23.48 -3.27
#